data_AF-A0A2V6CEB4-F1
#
_entry.id   AF-A0A2V6CEB4-F1
#
_cell.length_a   1.000
_cell.length_b   1.000
_cell.length_c   1.000
_cell.angle_alpha   90.00
_cell.angle_beta   90.00
_cell.angle_gamma   90.00
#
_symmetry.space_group_name_H-M   'P 1'
#
loop_
_entity.id
_entity.type
_entity.pdbx_description
1 polymer ?
#
loop_
_entity_poly.entity_id
_entity_poly.type
_entity_poly.pdbx_seq_one_letter_code
_entity_poly.pdbx_strand_id
1 'polypeptide(L)'
;MECDFFLLKSDGLPEITVTLPEQKPALASLAAGRPLTSGALPLQLTGEPSRSYQVEASIDLASWIGLGAVEVTKGAAEYLDPAVTNFTHRFYRARLWP
;
A
#
# COMPACT_ATOMS: atom_id res chain seq x y z
N MET A 1 19.45 -13.14 -4.94
CA MET A 1 19.20 -14.24 -3.99
C MET A 1 18.86 -13.58 -2.68
N GLU A 2 17.57 -13.47 -2.40
CA GLU A 2 17.06 -13.00 -1.11
C GLU A 2 16.96 -14.26 -0.24
N CYS A 3 17.74 -14.34 0.82
CA CYS A 3 17.72 -15.48 1.72
C CYS A 3 16.69 -15.20 2.82
N ASP A 4 15.55 -15.92 2.80
CA ASP A 4 14.59 -15.91 3.90
C ASP A 4 15.18 -16.69 5.08
N PHE A 5 15.54 -15.97 6.15
CA PHE A 5 15.97 -16.59 7.40
C PHE A 5 14.75 -16.81 8.29
N PHE A 6 14.50 -18.04 8.72
CA PHE A 6 13.54 -18.34 9.79
C PHE A 6 14.27 -18.92 11.00
N LEU A 7 13.99 -18.37 12.18
CA LEU A 7 14.55 -18.82 13.44
C LEU A 7 13.70 -19.98 14.00
N LEU A 8 14.30 -21.16 14.17
CA LEU A 8 13.71 -22.22 15.00
C LEU A 8 13.99 -21.88 16.48
N LYS A 9 12.93 -21.61 17.26
CA LYS A 9 13.02 -21.33 18.70
C LYS A 9 13.43 -22.60 19.44
N SER A 10 14.49 -22.53 20.27
CA SER A 10 14.88 -23.58 21.22
C SER A 10 14.59 -23.13 22.66
N ASP A 11 14.12 -24.05 23.50
CA ASP A 11 13.83 -23.79 24.92
C ASP A 11 15.11 -23.42 25.67
N GLY A 12 15.27 -22.13 26.02
CA GLY A 12 16.42 -21.61 26.74
C GLY A 12 17.01 -20.31 26.21
N LEU A 13 16.57 -19.82 25.05
CA LEU A 13 16.98 -18.51 24.55
C LEU A 13 16.10 -17.38 25.12
N PRO A 14 16.68 -16.21 25.46
CA PRO A 14 15.90 -15.01 25.77
C PRO A 14 15.03 -14.62 24.56
N GLU A 15 13.99 -13.81 24.80
CA GLU A 15 13.13 -13.30 23.73
C GLU A 15 13.97 -12.61 22.65
N ILE A 16 13.95 -13.16 21.43
CA ILE A 16 14.65 -12.59 20.28
C ILE A 16 13.67 -11.67 19.57
N THR A 17 13.85 -10.36 19.73
CA THR A 17 13.16 -9.36 18.92
C THR A 17 13.83 -9.31 17.55
N VAL A 18 13.21 -9.95 16.56
CA VAL A 18 13.63 -9.84 15.16
C VAL A 18 13.02 -8.57 14.57
N THR A 19 13.85 -7.55 14.35
CA THR A 19 13.47 -6.40 13.53
C THR A 19 13.79 -6.76 12.09
N LEU A 20 12.77 -7.06 11.28
CA LEU A 20 12.95 -7.25 9.84
C LEU A 20 13.57 -5.97 9.26
N PRO A 21 14.56 -6.08 8.36
CA PRO A 21 15.03 -4.91 7.62
C PRO A 21 13.84 -4.30 6.90
N GLU A 22 13.83 -2.97 6.72
CA GLU A 22 12.81 -2.33 5.90
C GLU A 22 12.81 -3.00 4.53
N GLN A 23 11.74 -3.75 4.23
CA GLN A 23 11.56 -4.44 2.97
C GLN A 23 11.24 -3.36 1.95
N LYS A 24 12.28 -2.70 1.42
CA LYS A 24 12.19 -1.50 0.60
C LYS A 24 11.27 -1.77 -0.59
N PRO A 25 10.04 -1.24 -0.65
CA PRO A 25 9.30 -1.23 -1.89
C PRO A 25 10.06 -0.23 -2.75
N ALA A 26 10.78 -0.72 -3.75
CA ALA A 26 11.61 0.13 -4.60
C ALA A 26 10.79 1.27 -5.26
N LEU A 27 9.46 1.10 -5.32
CA LEU A 27 8.43 2.07 -5.65
C LEU A 27 7.17 1.76 -4.83
N ALA A 28 6.33 2.76 -4.54
CA ALA A 28 5.00 2.51 -3.99
C ALA A 28 4.19 1.64 -4.94
N SER A 29 3.54 0.61 -4.40
CA SER A 29 2.67 -0.29 -5.15
C SER A 29 1.23 -0.11 -4.70
N LEU A 30 0.30 -0.18 -5.66
CA LEU A 30 -1.14 -0.18 -5.40
C LEU A 30 -1.75 -1.45 -5.96
N ALA A 31 -2.47 -2.17 -5.10
CA ALA A 31 -3.29 -3.30 -5.49
C ALA A 31 -4.77 -2.98 -5.25
N ALA A 32 -5.60 -3.16 -6.27
CA ALA A 32 -7.04 -3.04 -6.11
C ALA A 32 -7.60 -4.32 -5.45
N GLY A 33 -8.41 -4.13 -4.40
CA GLY A 33 -9.17 -5.19 -3.78
C GLY A 33 -10.49 -5.46 -4.52
N ARG A 34 -11.38 -6.21 -3.87
CA ARG A 34 -12.74 -6.40 -4.37
C ARG A 34 -13.62 -5.21 -3.95
N PRO A 35 -14.50 -4.70 -4.84
CA PRO A 35 -15.49 -3.71 -4.44
C PRO A 35 -16.31 -4.21 -3.26
N LEU A 36 -16.54 -3.32 -2.28
CA LEU A 36 -17.39 -3.58 -1.13
C LEU A 36 -18.87 -3.55 -1.53
N THR A 37 -19.75 -4.06 -0.67
CA THR A 37 -21.21 -3.96 -0.87
C THR A 37 -21.72 -2.51 -0.91
N SER A 38 -20.98 -1.57 -0.32
CA SER A 38 -21.22 -0.13 -0.43
C SER A 38 -20.89 0.45 -1.81
N GLY A 39 -20.25 -0.31 -2.69
CA GLY A 39 -19.76 0.14 -3.99
C GLY A 39 -18.35 0.75 -3.95
N ALA A 40 -17.78 0.99 -2.77
CA ALA A 40 -16.44 1.54 -2.65
C ALA A 40 -15.36 0.49 -3.02
N LEU A 41 -14.26 0.94 -3.63
CA LEU A 41 -13.11 0.09 -3.98
C LEU A 41 -11.97 0.29 -2.96
N PRO A 42 -11.58 -0.74 -2.19
CA PRO A 42 -10.39 -0.69 -1.37
C PRO A 42 -9.13 -0.85 -2.24
N LEU A 43 -8.14 -0.02 -1.97
CA LEU A 43 -6.82 -0.04 -2.58
C LEU A 43 -5.79 -0.29 -1.48
N GLN A 44 -4.99 -1.34 -1.64
CA GLN A 44 -3.87 -1.63 -0.76
C GLN A 44 -2.62 -0.96 -1.30
N LEU A 45 -2.14 0.02 -0.54
CA LEU A 45 -0.91 0.75 -0.79
C LEU A 45 0.21 0.07 0.00
N THR A 46 1.27 -0.31 -0.70
CA THR A 46 2.53 -0.77 -0.10
C THR A 46 3.63 0.23 -0.44
N GLY A 47 4.43 0.62 0.55
CA GLY A 47 5.39 1.72 0.43
C GLY A 47 6.40 1.71 1.58
N GLU A 48 7.36 2.63 1.53
CA GLU A 48 8.31 2.77 2.63
C GLU A 48 7.56 3.18 3.91
N PRO A 49 7.85 2.55 5.07
CA PRO A 49 7.32 2.98 6.35
C PRO A 49 7.61 4.46 6.64
N SER A 50 6.72 5.11 7.38
CA SER A 50 6.78 6.53 7.73
C SER A 50 6.86 7.48 6.53
N ARG A 51 6.38 7.06 5.36
CA ARG A 51 6.19 7.92 4.19
C ARG A 51 4.72 8.12 3.86
N SER A 52 4.42 9.30 3.34
CA SER A 52 3.10 9.65 2.83
C SER A 52 3.07 9.54 1.32
N TYR A 53 1.98 9.01 0.79
CA TYR A 53 1.74 8.89 -0.65
C TYR A 53 0.39 9.49 -0.99
N GLN A 54 0.35 10.26 -2.07
CA GLN A 54 -0.88 10.71 -2.68
C GLN A 54 -1.41 9.63 -3.61
N VAL A 55 -2.62 9.17 -3.32
CA VAL A 55 -3.38 8.31 -4.22
C VAL A 55 -4.05 9.21 -5.25
N GLU A 56 -3.76 8.95 -6.52
CA GLU A 56 -4.33 9.65 -7.65
C GLU A 56 -5.12 8.68 -8.52
N ALA A 57 -6.12 9.20 -9.22
CA ALA A 57 -6.83 8.44 -10.24
C ALA A 57 -6.98 9.20 -11.55
N SER A 58 -7.22 8.44 -12.61
CA SER A 58 -7.40 8.93 -13.96
C SER A 58 -8.41 8.06 -14.71
N ILE A 59 -9.06 8.62 -15.73
CA ILE A 59 -9.91 7.88 -16.68
C ILE A 59 -9.24 7.72 -18.06
N ASP A 60 -8.14 8.42 -18.32
CA ASP A 60 -7.49 8.52 -19.63
C ASP A 60 -5.98 8.27 -19.57
N LEU A 61 -5.42 7.99 -18.38
CA LEU A 61 -3.99 7.87 -18.07
C LEU A 61 -3.17 9.16 -18.29
N ALA A 62 -3.79 10.26 -18.71
CA ALA A 62 -3.15 11.54 -18.98
C ALA A 62 -3.46 12.57 -17.88
N SER A 63 -4.73 12.66 -17.51
CA SER A 63 -5.27 13.60 -16.53
C SER A 63 -5.44 12.88 -15.20
N TRP A 64 -4.67 13.28 -14.19
CA TRP A 64 -4.67 12.65 -12.87
C TRP A 64 -5.24 13.61 -11.83
N ILE A 65 -6.21 13.14 -11.04
CA ILE A 65 -6.79 13.86 -9.92
C ILE A 65 -6.32 13.25 -8.60
N GLY A 66 -6.01 14.09 -7.62
CA GLY A 66 -5.68 13.65 -6.26
C GLY A 66 -6.94 13.21 -5.51
N LEU A 67 -6.92 12.00 -4.95
CA LEU A 67 -8.02 11.48 -4.13
C LEU A 67 -7.76 11.69 -2.65
N GLY A 68 -6.51 11.51 -2.21
CA GLY A 68 -6.11 11.72 -0.82
C GLY A 68 -4.69 11.24 -0.52
N ALA A 69 -4.12 11.76 0.57
CA ALA A 69 -2.82 11.37 1.06
C ALA A 69 -2.96 10.27 2.11
N VAL A 70 -2.10 9.26 2.04
CA VAL A 70 -2.08 8.10 2.93
C VAL A 70 -0.68 7.94 3.49
N GLU A 71 -0.59 7.93 4.82
CA GLU A 71 0.64 7.59 5.53
C GLU A 71 0.78 6.08 5.64
N VAL A 72 1.92 5.56 5.17
CA VAL A 72 2.28 4.15 5.29
C VAL A 72 3.07 3.97 6.59
N THR A 73 2.46 3.38 7.61
CA THR A 73 3.09 3.27 8.95
C THR A 73 3.89 1.99 9.15
N LYS A 74 3.46 0.88 8.57
CA LYS A 74 4.09 -0.45 8.72
C LYS A 74 4.44 -1.12 7.38
N GLY A 75 4.73 -0.32 6.37
CA GLY A 75 5.01 -0.80 5.01
C GLY A 75 3.78 -1.02 4.13
N ALA A 76 2.58 -1.01 4.72
CA ALA A 76 1.31 -0.99 3.99
C ALA A 76 0.27 -0.08 4.65
N ALA A 77 -0.70 0.38 3.86
CA ALA A 77 -1.88 1.13 4.27
C ALA A 77 -3.03 0.91 3.28
N GLU A 78 -4.26 1.13 3.73
CA GLU A 78 -5.45 1.02 2.87
C GLU A 78 -6.00 2.40 2.51
N TYR A 79 -6.42 2.57 1.26
CA TYR A 79 -7.20 3.72 0.79
C TYR A 79 -8.53 3.24 0.24
N LEU A 80 -9.62 3.90 0.58
CA LEU A 80 -10.95 3.56 0.07
C LEU A 80 -11.42 4.63 -0.93
N ASP A 81 -11.68 4.23 -2.18
CA ASP A 81 -12.28 5.09 -3.20
C ASP A 81 -13.81 4.87 -3.26
N PRO A 82 -14.62 5.77 -2.68
CA PRO A 82 -16.07 5.62 -2.67
C PRO A 82 -16.73 5.99 -4.00
N ALA A 83 -16.01 6.71 -4.87
CA ALA A 83 -16.59 7.27 -6.09
C ALA A 83 -16.38 6.37 -7.32
N VAL A 84 -15.79 5.18 -7.17
CA VAL A 84 -15.45 4.27 -8.27
C VAL A 84 -16.66 3.92 -9.16
N THR A 85 -17.85 3.80 -8.56
CA THR A 85 -19.10 3.43 -9.26
C THR A 85 -19.60 4.52 -10.22
N ASN A 86 -19.12 5.76 -10.08
CA ASN A 86 -19.49 6.87 -10.96
C ASN A 86 -18.72 6.84 -12.30
N PHE A 87 -17.83 5.86 -12.50
CA PHE A 87 -16.96 5.77 -13.67
C PHE A 87 -16.99 4.35 -14.24
N THR A 88 -16.98 4.21 -15.56
CA THR A 88 -16.91 2.89 -16.23
C THR A 88 -15.55 2.22 -16.01
N HIS A 89 -14.49 3.02 -15.86
CA HIS A 89 -13.14 2.57 -15.54
C HIS A 89 -12.38 3.69 -14.83
N ARG A 90 -11.44 3.29 -13.97
CA ARG A 90 -10.47 4.20 -13.33
C ARG A 90 -9.12 3.51 -13.24
N PHE A 91 -8.09 4.27 -13.52
CA PHE A 91 -6.69 3.93 -13.30
C PHE A 91 -6.22 4.60 -12.02
N TYR A 92 -5.30 3.95 -11.31
CA TYR A 92 -4.80 4.42 -10.03
C TYR A 92 -3.27 4.45 -10.04
N ARG A 93 -2.69 5.44 -9.36
CA ARG A 93 -1.26 5.48 -9.07
C ARG A 93 -1.03 6.09 -7.69
N ALA A 94 0.06 5.67 -7.05
CA ALA A 94 0.55 6.28 -5.83
C ALA A 94 1.78 7.11 -6.18
N ARG A 95 1.80 8.35 -5.72
CA ARG A 95 2.94 9.25 -5.86
C ARG A 95 3.44 9.63 -4.47
N LEU A 96 4.75 9.63 -4.26
CA LEU A 96 5.32 10.13 -3.01
C LEU A 96 4.83 11.57 -2.76
N TRP A 97 4.18 11.77 -1.62
CA TRP A 97 3.72 13.08 -1.16
C TRP A 97 4.87 13.75 -0.40
N PRO A 98 5.02 15.08 -0.49
CA PRO A 98 6.22 15.78 0.01
C PRO A 98 6.54 15.52 1.49
#